data_AF-A0A1H8BD95-F1
#
_entry.id   AF-A0A1H8BD95-F1
#
_cell.length_a   1.000
_cell.length_b   1.000
_cell.length_c   1.000
_cell.angle_alpha   90.00
_cell.angle_beta   90.00
_cell.angle_gamma   90.00
#
_symmetry.space_group_name_H-M   'P 1'
#
loop_
_entity.id
_entity.type
_entity.pdbx_description
1 polymer ?
#
loop_
_entity_poly.entity_id
_entity_poly.type
_entity_poly.pdbx_seq_one_letter_code
_entity_poly.pdbx_strand_id
1 'polypeptide(L)'
;MDPQLNRQTVKPAKQTSSSSPWKYVISFFLMILFTAIAFILVERNWLSPEGTFWSITILAAIQVVLQLFTFMHLDQKGQEIPIIFMGLGILIAVISVVGIVLM
;
A
#
# COMPACT_ATOMS: atom_id res chain seq x y z
N MET A 1 -54.80 -3.69 -28.52
CA MET A 1 -53.58 -4.52 -28.45
C MET A 1 -52.56 -3.67 -27.71
N ASP A 2 -52.58 -3.74 -26.39
CA ASP A 2 -51.63 -3.00 -25.57
C ASP A 2 -50.23 -3.55 -25.82
N PRO A 3 -49.23 -2.69 -26.07
CA PRO A 3 -47.86 -3.14 -26.18
C PRO A 3 -47.46 -3.79 -24.85
N GLN A 4 -47.27 -5.10 -24.90
CA GLN A 4 -46.75 -5.94 -23.82
C GLN A 4 -45.59 -5.21 -23.16
N LEU A 5 -45.79 -4.79 -21.91
CA LEU A 5 -44.75 -4.21 -21.07
C LEU A 5 -43.73 -5.32 -20.81
N ASN A 6 -42.76 -5.43 -21.71
CA ASN A 6 -41.61 -6.30 -21.63
C ASN A 6 -40.79 -5.88 -20.41
N ARG A 7 -41.20 -6.34 -19.23
CA ARG A 7 -40.36 -6.43 -18.05
C ARG A 7 -39.29 -7.46 -18.39
N GLN A 8 -38.31 -7.04 -19.19
CA GLN A 8 -36.99 -7.62 -19.12
C GLN A 8 -36.59 -7.44 -17.67
N THR A 9 -36.78 -8.54 -16.93
CA THR A 9 -35.94 -9.03 -15.87
C THR A 9 -34.72 -8.14 -15.68
N VAL A 10 -34.94 -7.01 -15.02
CA VAL A 10 -33.90 -6.30 -14.29
C VAL A 10 -33.50 -7.32 -13.24
N LYS A 11 -32.59 -8.24 -13.60
CA LYS A 11 -31.74 -8.93 -12.65
C LYS A 11 -31.34 -7.81 -11.70
N PRO A 12 -31.62 -7.90 -10.40
CA PRO A 12 -30.99 -6.98 -9.48
C PRO A 12 -29.51 -7.20 -9.74
N ALA A 13 -28.86 -6.23 -10.39
CA ALA A 13 -27.43 -6.14 -10.44
C ALA A 13 -27.07 -6.27 -8.97
N LYS A 14 -26.48 -7.41 -8.63
CA LYS A 14 -26.20 -7.81 -7.27
C LYS A 14 -25.25 -6.72 -6.75
N GLN A 15 -25.85 -5.68 -6.18
CA GLN A 15 -25.21 -4.63 -5.42
C GLN A 15 -24.77 -5.33 -4.14
N THR A 16 -23.74 -6.18 -4.26
CA THR A 16 -22.92 -6.55 -3.11
C THR A 16 -22.08 -5.32 -2.84
N SER A 17 -22.66 -4.37 -2.12
CA SER A 17 -22.53 -4.32 -0.67
C SER A 17 -21.15 -3.78 -0.34
N SER A 18 -21.12 -2.47 -0.10
CA SER A 18 -20.09 -1.76 0.65
C SER A 18 -18.67 -2.15 0.27
N SER A 19 -18.08 -1.38 -0.65
CA SER A 19 -16.65 -1.07 -0.64
C SER A 19 -16.24 -0.75 0.80
N SER A 20 -15.83 -1.79 1.53
CA SER A 20 -15.81 -1.76 2.97
C SER A 20 -14.59 -0.92 3.37
N PRO A 21 -14.78 0.27 3.99
CA PRO A 21 -13.66 1.08 4.45
C PRO A 21 -12.72 0.31 5.38
N TRP A 22 -13.20 -0.81 5.93
CA TRP A 22 -12.44 -1.81 6.67
C TRP A 22 -11.14 -2.28 6.01
N LYS A 23 -11.06 -2.43 4.68
CA LYS A 23 -9.79 -2.82 4.03
C LYS A 23 -8.68 -1.79 4.25
N TYR A 24 -9.02 -0.50 4.20
CA TYR A 24 -8.08 0.58 4.47
C TYR A 24 -7.72 0.67 5.95
N VAL A 25 -8.71 0.46 6.84
CA VAL A 25 -8.51 0.48 8.30
C VAL A 25 -7.57 -0.64 8.76
N ILE A 26 -7.65 -1.82 8.15
CA ILE A 26 -6.76 -2.96 8.45
C ILE A 26 -5.33 -2.64 8.06
N SER A 27 -5.09 -2.13 6.85
CA SER A 27 -3.77 -1.70 6.43
C SER A 27 -3.21 -0.57 7.30
N PHE A 28 -4.05 0.40 7.65
CA PHE A 28 -3.67 1.51 8.54
C PHE A 28 -3.26 1.01 9.93
N PHE A 29 -4.02 0.09 10.50
CA PHE A 29 -3.66 -0.54 11.77
C PHE A 29 -2.33 -1.30 11.67
N LEU A 30 -2.09 -2.00 10.55
CA LEU A 30 -0.86 -2.76 10.31
C LEU A 30 0.37 -1.83 10.20
N MET A 31 0.23 -0.62 9.65
CA MET A 31 1.29 0.41 9.66
C MET A 31 1.65 0.87 11.07
N ILE A 32 0.62 1.20 11.87
CA ILE A 32 0.81 1.62 13.27
C ILE A 32 1.49 0.52 14.06
N LEU A 33 1.08 -0.73 13.86
CA LEU A 33 1.68 -1.88 14.54
C LEU A 33 3.17 -2.02 14.22
N PHE A 34 3.55 -1.93 12.94
CA PHE A 34 4.94 -2.03 12.53
C PHE A 34 5.80 -0.87 13.01
N THR A 35 5.26 0.36 13.02
CA THR A 35 5.97 1.53 13.56
C THR A 35 6.15 1.43 15.08
N ALA A 36 5.15 0.95 15.81
CA ALA A 36 5.28 0.67 17.24
C ALA A 36 6.37 -0.38 17.51
N ILE A 37 6.43 -1.46 16.71
CA ILE A 37 7.49 -2.48 16.80
C ILE A 37 8.87 -1.84 16.55
N ALA A 38 9.00 -0.95 15.56
CA ALA A 38 10.24 -0.24 15.28
C ALA A 38 10.72 0.59 16.49
N PHE A 39 9.82 1.32 17.15
CA PHE A 39 10.15 2.12 18.32
C PHE A 39 10.57 1.27 19.52
N ILE A 40 9.84 0.18 19.79
CA ILE A 40 10.17 -0.75 20.88
C ILE A 40 11.54 -1.40 20.62
N LEU A 41 11.85 -1.74 19.37
CA LEU A 41 13.14 -2.30 18.97
C LEU A 41 14.30 -1.35 19.28
N VAL A 42 14.13 -0.06 18.99
CA VAL A 42 15.14 0.98 19.27
C VAL A 42 15.25 1.26 20.76
N GLU A 43 14.13 1.35 21.48
CA GLU A 43 14.09 1.66 22.91
C GLU A 43 14.78 0.58 23.75
N ARG A 44 14.53 -0.70 23.46
CA ARG A 44 15.15 -1.82 24.19
C ARG A 44 16.65 -1.95 23.95
N ASN A 45 17.20 -1.30 22.91
CA ASN A 45 18.62 -1.34 22.56
C ASN A 45 19.20 -2.77 22.56
N TRP A 46 18.40 -3.76 22.11
CA TRP A 46 18.74 -5.18 22.19
C TRP A 46 19.91 -5.56 21.26
N LEU A 47 20.22 -4.72 20.28
CA LEU A 47 21.27 -4.90 19.28
C LEU A 47 22.23 -3.72 19.33
N SER A 48 23.48 -3.93 18.92
CA SER A 48 24.48 -2.87 18.72
C SER A 48 23.90 -1.72 17.88
N PRO A 49 24.39 -0.47 18.03
CA PRO A 49 23.85 0.69 17.32
C PRO A 49 23.73 0.48 15.79
N GLU A 50 24.71 -0.19 15.19
CA GLU A 50 24.69 -0.54 13.76
C GLU A 50 23.64 -1.60 13.40
N GLY A 51 23.45 -2.60 14.26
CA GLY A 51 22.43 -3.64 14.07
C GLY A 51 21.01 -3.09 14.17
N THR A 52 20.81 -2.14 15.09
CA THR A 52 19.54 -1.40 15.23
C THR A 52 19.27 -0.58 13.97
N PHE A 53 20.27 0.15 13.45
CA PHE A 53 20.15 0.96 12.22
C PHE A 53 19.71 0.14 10.99
N TRP A 54 20.36 -1.00 10.73
CA TRP A 54 19.99 -1.86 9.61
C TRP A 54 18.59 -2.46 9.78
N SER A 55 18.24 -2.87 11.01
CA SER A 55 16.94 -3.46 11.32
C SER A 55 15.78 -2.48 11.08
N ILE A 56 15.91 -1.24 11.57
CA ILE A 56 14.87 -0.21 11.35
C ILE A 56 14.79 0.23 9.90
N THR A 57 15.90 0.23 9.16
CA THR A 57 15.92 0.59 7.73
C THR A 57 15.12 -0.41 6.90
N ILE A 58 15.31 -1.71 7.16
CA ILE A 58 14.52 -2.77 6.48
C ILE A 58 13.05 -2.64 6.82
N LEU A 59 12.73 -2.40 8.10
CA LEU A 59 11.35 -2.24 8.56
C LEU A 59 10.68 -0.99 7.95
N ALA A 60 11.43 0.10 7.79
CA ALA A 60 11.01 1.32 7.11
C ALA A 60 10.76 1.09 5.62
N ALA A 61 11.60 0.31 4.93
CA ALA A 61 11.37 -0.05 3.54
C ALA A 61 10.06 -0.85 3.35
N ILE A 62 9.78 -1.80 4.25
CA ILE A 62 8.50 -2.54 4.26
C ILE A 62 7.33 -1.59 4.48
N GLN A 63 7.46 -0.60 5.38
CA GLN A 63 6.43 0.42 5.60
C GLN A 63 6.11 1.22 4.34
N VAL A 64 7.13 1.66 3.59
CA VAL A 64 6.93 2.40 2.33
C VAL A 64 6.14 1.57 1.32
N VAL A 65 6.44 0.26 1.20
CA VAL A 65 5.70 -0.63 0.28
C VAL A 65 4.26 -0.84 0.72
N LEU A 66 4.01 -1.06 2.02
CA LEU A 66 2.65 -1.20 2.55
C LEU A 66 1.82 0.07 2.39
N GLN A 67 2.45 1.24 2.56
CA GLN A 67 1.84 2.54 2.29
C GLN A 67 1.46 2.66 0.83
N LEU A 68 2.38 2.30 -0.05
CA LEU A 68 2.14 2.35 -1.47
C LEU A 68 1.00 1.43 -1.91
N PHE A 69 0.99 0.16 -1.47
CA PHE A 69 -0.03 -0.81 -1.85
C PHE A 69 -1.42 -0.51 -1.29
N THR A 70 -1.49 0.18 -0.14
CA THR A 70 -2.76 0.55 0.50
C THR A 70 -3.38 1.78 -0.14
N PHE A 71 -2.58 2.83 -0.38
CA PHE A 71 -3.06 4.07 -0.96
C PHE A 71 -3.27 3.96 -2.47
N MET A 72 -2.46 3.15 -3.13
CA MET A 72 -2.55 2.86 -4.55
C MET A 72 -3.21 1.49 -4.68
N HIS A 73 -4.53 1.46 -4.84
CA HIS A 73 -5.30 0.22 -5.09
C HIS A 73 -4.92 -0.39 -6.45
N LEU A 74 -3.70 -0.93 -6.54
CA LEU A 74 -3.09 -1.53 -7.75
C LEU A 74 -3.85 -2.77 -8.25
N ASP A 75 -4.89 -3.19 -7.55
CA ASP A 75 -5.78 -4.30 -7.89
C ASP A 75 -6.87 -3.92 -8.92
N GLN A 76 -7.11 -2.63 -9.17
CA GLN A 76 -8.11 -2.22 -10.17
C GLN A 76 -7.53 -2.22 -11.59
N LYS A 77 -7.96 -3.21 -12.38
CA LYS A 77 -7.70 -3.33 -13.83
C LYS A 77 -7.97 -2.00 -14.54
N GLY A 78 -6.93 -1.35 -15.06
CA GLY A 78 -7.03 -0.13 -15.88
C GLY A 78 -6.12 1.03 -15.46
N GLN A 79 -5.41 0.95 -14.33
CA GLN A 79 -4.44 1.97 -13.89
C GLN A 79 -2.99 1.54 -14.13
N GLU A 80 -2.64 1.29 -15.39
CA GLU A 80 -1.27 1.00 -15.82
C GLU A 80 -0.34 2.23 -15.66
N ILE A 81 -0.87 3.44 -15.87
CA ILE A 81 -0.11 4.69 -15.79
C ILE A 81 0.46 4.94 -14.38
N PRO A 82 -0.33 4.83 -13.29
CA PRO A 82 0.19 4.97 -11.94
C PRO A 82 1.28 3.94 -11.58
N ILE A 83 1.16 2.69 -12.04
CA ILE A 83 2.19 1.65 -11.81
C ILE A 83 3.51 2.04 -12.46
N ILE A 84 3.47 2.46 -13.73
CA ILE A 84 4.66 2.88 -14.48
C ILE A 84 5.30 4.11 -13.82
N PHE A 85 4.50 5.10 -13.43
CA PHE A 85 4.99 6.30 -12.77
C PHE A 85 5.66 5.97 -11.42
N MET A 86 5.11 5.00 -10.69
CA MET A 86 5.69 4.57 -9.42
C MET A 86 6.97 3.77 -9.61
N GLY A 87 7.05 2.91 -10.63
CA GLY A 87 8.28 2.23 -11.01
C GLY A 87 9.40 3.22 -11.39
N LEU A 88 9.06 4.28 -12.15
CA LEU A 88 9.97 5.38 -12.45
C LEU A 88 10.38 6.17 -11.20
N GLY A 89 9.44 6.46 -10.30
CA GLY A 89 9.72 7.13 -9.03
C GLY A 89 10.71 6.36 -8.16
N ILE A 90 10.52 5.03 -8.05
CA ILE A 90 11.46 4.14 -7.33
C ILE A 90 12.82 4.11 -8.03
N LEU A 91 12.85 4.02 -9.36
CA LEU A 91 14.10 4.05 -10.13
C LEU A 91 14.88 5.34 -9.87
N ILE A 92 14.22 6.50 -9.95
CA ILE A 92 14.84 7.80 -9.67
C ILE A 92 15.34 7.86 -8.22
N ALA A 93 14.52 7.43 -7.26
CA ALA A 93 14.90 7.43 -5.85
C ALA A 93 16.17 6.59 -5.60
N VAL A 94 16.24 5.38 -6.18
CA VAL A 94 17.43 4.52 -6.06
C VAL A 94 18.65 5.18 -6.71
N ILE A 95 18.52 5.72 -7.92
CA ILE A 95 19.62 6.41 -8.61
C ILE A 95 20.11 7.61 -7.78
N SER A 96 19.20 8.39 -7.19
CA SER A 96 19.56 9.52 -6.35
C SER A 96 20.28 9.09 -5.07
N VAL A 97 19.83 8.05 -4.37
CA VAL A 97 20.53 7.55 -3.17
C VAL A 97 21.91 7.03 -3.54
N VAL A 98 22.03 6.24 -4.60
CA VAL A 98 23.33 5.73 -5.06
C VAL A 98 24.26 6.88 -5.46
N GLY A 99 23.74 7.90 -6.14
CA GLY A 99 24.52 9.09 -6.52
C GLY A 99 25.03 9.88 -5.30
N ILE A 100 24.21 10.05 -4.27
CA ILE A 100 24.61 10.73 -3.02
C ILE A 100 25.63 9.90 -2.23
N VAL A 101 25.48 8.58 -2.20
CA VAL A 101 26.40 7.69 -1.46
C VAL A 101 27.75 7.52 -2.16
N LEU A 102 27.76 7.61 -3.49
CA LEU A 102 28.98 7.43 -4.30
C LEU A 102 29.81 8.72 -4.44
N MET A 103 29.19 9.90 -4.27
CA MET A 103 29.88 11.19 -4.20
C MET A 103 30.46 11.44 -2.80
#